data_AF-A0A6N9CE98-F1
#
_entry.id   AF-A0A6N9CE98-F1
#
_cell.length_a   1.000
_cell.length_b   1.000
_cell.length_c   1.000
_cell.angle_alpha   90.00
_cell.angle_beta   90.00
_cell.angle_gamma   90.00
#
_symmetry.space_group_name_H-M   'P 1'
#
loop_
_entity.id
_entity.type
_entity.pdbx_description
1 polymer ?
#
loop_
_entity_poly.entity_id
_entity_poly.type
_entity_poly.pdbx_seq_one_letter_code
_entity_poly.pdbx_strand_id
1 'polypeptide(L)'
;LGAYMITMLLPRIEFPEVGYLYPFLRLANDETTAVAITQAIVGTIGLVLTVPIAAVIAGVLTKYRKVNPDEIDEDLPSEEELEELFRTDDPKSKARFAVPIALIVVLVGTQYFYHRINRASAVIVEHHDADGNLSTRSEYAKGKVISLLESNAPLLFSVDMTEKDNLDRRRVSENFRRAFERHNVPLSQDLTVSIKDWRDTKWLIRDKKNEVTFSVGEAEDKLNVYDATTEHHILKIEMLSGLYAGQTIIMRNILNHKVDLLSIPAEPGDVILCRMGGTPDQVSLVNLVQEYGRDQFLIWMFGLMLVVIIIVGRNEGVRTACAMIGSGLILYFFMIPLISRGENAVFIVTLTSGMIAFVSLVFVIGPSRKTFSAVLGTMGGILVAGLLVMFAQNYLRFSGLENAVSADIIEATRTPPFDFRQVLLAGMLMGVLGVAVDGAIEVASSMEEIRRANPNMPTWRLITSGMNVGTDILGTMVNTLVFAYLGVEFLFIMAVATPNLDLFQSPTIELLSIGIASSEIVRLLAGTLGLVLTIPMTATISAIWHRRK
;
A
#
# COMPACT_ATOMS: atom_id res chain seq x y z
N LEU A 1 -3.37 -6.02 -4.87
CA LEU A 1 -2.97 -5.61 -3.49
C LEU A 1 -2.78 -6.79 -2.51
N GLY A 2 -3.79 -7.65 -2.31
CA GLY A 2 -3.74 -8.74 -1.32
C GLY A 2 -2.56 -9.70 -1.49
N ALA A 3 -2.25 -10.13 -2.71
CA ALA A 3 -1.11 -11.01 -3.00
C ALA A 3 0.23 -10.36 -2.64
N TYR A 4 0.45 -9.13 -3.11
CA TYR A 4 1.63 -8.33 -2.80
C TYR A 4 1.82 -8.18 -1.29
N MET A 5 0.78 -7.78 -0.57
CA MET A 5 0.84 -7.65 0.89
C MET A 5 1.14 -8.98 1.60
N ILE A 6 0.57 -10.10 1.17
CA ILE A 6 0.84 -11.40 1.80
C ILE A 6 2.30 -11.81 1.52
N THR A 7 2.78 -11.72 0.28
CA THR A 7 4.19 -11.99 -0.07
C THR A 7 5.15 -11.11 0.74
N MET A 8 4.77 -9.86 0.98
CA MET A 8 5.55 -8.89 1.74
C MET A 8 5.54 -9.21 3.25
N LEU A 9 4.42 -9.67 3.82
CA LEU A 9 4.29 -9.93 5.25
C LEU A 9 4.79 -11.33 5.70
N LEU A 10 4.92 -12.27 4.76
CA LEU A 10 5.47 -13.62 4.95
C LEU A 10 6.90 -13.73 5.52
N PRO A 11 7.88 -12.89 5.15
CA PRO A 11 9.29 -13.08 5.52
C PRO A 11 9.62 -12.66 6.96
N ARG A 12 8.60 -12.41 7.80
CA ARG A 12 8.76 -12.21 9.25
C ARG A 12 8.60 -13.49 10.07
N ILE A 13 8.42 -14.64 9.42
CA ILE A 13 8.44 -15.94 10.07
C ILE A 13 9.90 -16.37 10.20
N GLU A 14 10.34 -16.62 11.43
CA GLU A 14 11.71 -17.05 11.71
C GLU A 14 12.00 -18.35 10.96
N PHE A 15 12.94 -18.31 10.02
CA PHE A 15 13.48 -19.49 9.35
C PHE A 15 14.86 -19.79 9.94
N PRO A 16 14.94 -20.52 11.07
CA PRO A 16 16.20 -20.82 11.74
C PRO A 16 17.20 -21.56 10.83
N GLU A 17 16.74 -22.21 9.77
CA GLU A 17 17.60 -22.95 8.83
C GLU A 17 18.21 -22.08 7.70
N VAL A 18 17.62 -20.91 7.40
CA VAL A 18 17.95 -20.16 6.17
C VAL A 18 18.60 -18.80 6.45
N GLY A 19 18.68 -18.35 7.70
CA GLY A 19 19.51 -17.21 8.13
C GLY A 19 19.13 -15.83 7.54
N TYR A 20 18.08 -15.73 6.72
CA TYR A 20 17.60 -14.47 6.16
C TYR A 20 16.35 -14.01 6.90
N LEU A 21 16.51 -13.00 7.77
CA LEU A 21 15.40 -12.32 8.39
C LEU A 21 15.16 -11.01 7.65
N TYR A 22 14.01 -10.89 6.98
CA TYR A 22 13.59 -9.65 6.33
C TYR A 22 12.85 -8.82 7.37
N PRO A 23 13.46 -7.73 7.89
CA PRO A 23 12.86 -7.04 9.02
C PRO A 23 11.57 -6.36 8.57
N PHE A 24 10.50 -6.45 9.38
CA PHE A 24 9.25 -5.73 9.12
C PHE A 24 9.47 -4.23 8.92
N LEU A 25 10.47 -3.66 9.58
CA LEU A 25 10.86 -2.28 9.40
C LEU A 25 11.36 -2.01 7.97
N ARG A 26 12.15 -2.91 7.38
CA ARG A 26 12.57 -2.79 5.99
C ARG A 26 11.38 -2.89 5.06
N LEU A 27 10.47 -3.84 5.32
CA LEU A 27 9.24 -3.99 4.54
C LEU A 27 8.36 -2.74 4.57
N ALA A 28 8.11 -2.15 5.75
CA ALA A 28 7.27 -0.96 5.85
C ALA A 28 7.87 0.26 5.14
N ASN A 29 9.20 0.27 4.96
CA ASN A 29 9.94 1.35 4.31
C ASN A 29 10.23 1.08 2.81
N ASP A 30 10.02 -0.17 2.37
CA ASP A 30 10.02 -0.53 0.95
C ASP A 30 9.01 0.33 0.19
N GLU A 31 9.41 0.79 -1.00
CA GLU A 31 8.64 1.74 -1.77
C GLU A 31 7.30 1.17 -2.22
N THR A 32 7.30 -0.08 -2.70
CA THR A 32 6.07 -0.72 -3.19
C THR A 32 5.07 -0.95 -2.05
N THR A 33 5.58 -1.31 -0.87
CA THR A 33 4.76 -1.45 0.35
C THR A 33 4.20 -0.10 0.80
N ALA A 34 5.02 0.95 0.84
CA ALA A 34 4.59 2.29 1.23
C ALA A 34 3.51 2.85 0.29
N VAL A 35 3.65 2.64 -1.02
CA VAL A 35 2.64 3.01 -2.02
C VAL A 35 1.33 2.26 -1.76
N ALA A 36 1.39 0.95 -1.56
CA ALA A 36 0.21 0.13 -1.28
C ALA A 36 -0.54 0.57 0.00
N ILE A 37 0.20 0.85 1.08
CA ILE A 37 -0.38 1.36 2.34
C ILE A 37 -1.00 2.74 2.12
N THR A 38 -0.31 3.63 1.41
CA THR A 38 -0.80 4.98 1.14
C THR A 38 -2.07 4.96 0.30
N GLN A 39 -2.13 4.12 -0.74
CA GLN A 39 -3.33 3.92 -1.55
C GLN A 39 -4.51 3.41 -0.72
N ALA A 40 -4.28 2.42 0.16
CA ALA A 40 -5.31 1.90 1.04
C ALA A 40 -5.85 2.98 2.01
N ILE A 41 -4.95 3.79 2.59
CA ILE A 41 -5.33 4.88 3.51
C ILE A 41 -6.14 5.95 2.78
N VAL A 42 -5.64 6.43 1.63
CA VAL A 42 -6.31 7.47 0.83
C VAL A 42 -7.67 6.98 0.35
N GLY A 43 -7.76 5.74 -0.14
CA GLY A 43 -9.02 5.13 -0.55
C GLY A 43 -10.03 5.03 0.60
N THR A 44 -9.58 4.64 1.80
CA THR A 44 -10.44 4.55 2.99
C THR A 44 -10.95 5.93 3.42
N ILE A 45 -10.07 6.94 3.47
CA ILE A 45 -10.46 8.32 3.78
C ILE A 45 -11.48 8.85 2.75
N GLY A 46 -11.23 8.60 1.46
CA GLY A 46 -12.15 8.97 0.39
C GLY A 46 -13.54 8.35 0.55
N LEU A 47 -13.59 7.04 0.83
CA LEU A 47 -14.85 6.32 1.05
C LEU A 47 -15.62 6.86 2.26
N VAL A 48 -14.92 7.08 3.38
CA VAL A 48 -15.51 7.63 4.62
C VAL A 48 -16.05 9.05 4.40
N LEU A 49 -15.34 9.90 3.66
CA LEU A 49 -15.76 11.27 3.38
C LEU A 49 -16.87 11.36 2.33
N THR A 50 -17.05 10.34 1.48
CA THR A 50 -18.12 10.32 0.48
C THR A 50 -19.50 10.50 1.12
N VAL A 51 -19.76 9.85 2.26
CA VAL A 51 -21.06 9.89 2.94
C VAL A 51 -21.46 11.32 3.37
N PRO A 52 -20.67 12.04 4.20
CA PRO A 52 -21.03 13.40 4.59
C PRO A 52 -21.04 14.38 3.41
N ILE A 53 -20.14 14.22 2.43
CA ILE A 53 -20.11 15.07 1.24
C ILE A 53 -21.39 14.88 0.42
N ALA A 54 -21.78 13.63 0.16
CA ALA A 54 -23.01 13.31 -0.57
C ALA A 54 -24.25 13.81 0.19
N ALA A 55 -24.28 13.68 1.51
CA ALA A 55 -25.38 14.20 2.33
C ALA A 55 -25.49 15.73 2.24
N VAL A 56 -24.39 16.47 2.30
CA VAL A 56 -24.37 17.93 2.15
C VAL A 56 -24.82 18.34 0.75
N ILE A 57 -24.30 17.70 -0.30
CA ILE A 57 -24.69 17.99 -1.68
C ILE A 57 -26.19 17.70 -1.89
N ALA A 58 -26.66 16.54 -1.43
CA ALA A 58 -28.07 16.16 -1.52
C ALA A 58 -28.97 17.16 -0.78
N GLY A 59 -28.59 17.59 0.43
CA GLY A 59 -29.31 18.60 1.20
C GLY A 59 -29.38 19.97 0.49
N VAL A 60 -28.29 20.41 -0.14
CA VAL A 60 -28.26 21.67 -0.91
C VAL A 60 -29.12 21.56 -2.17
N LEU A 61 -29.03 20.45 -2.91
CA LEU A 61 -29.78 20.26 -4.15
C LEU A 61 -31.28 20.12 -3.91
N THR A 62 -31.67 19.42 -2.83
CA THR A 62 -33.08 19.23 -2.48
C THR A 62 -33.76 20.52 -2.02
N LYS A 63 -33.01 21.48 -1.45
CA LYS A 63 -33.53 22.81 -1.09
C LYS A 63 -34.19 23.56 -2.25
N TYR A 64 -33.75 23.32 -3.48
CA TYR A 64 -34.27 24.00 -4.68
C TYR A 64 -35.32 23.19 -5.45
N ARG A 65 -35.68 22.00 -4.95
CA ARG A 65 -36.70 21.16 -5.60
C ARG A 65 -38.07 21.74 -5.28
N LYS A 66 -38.78 22.22 -6.30
CA LYS A 66 -40.21 22.57 -6.18
C LYS A 66 -40.98 21.29 -5.87
N VAL A 67 -41.51 21.19 -4.66
CA VAL A 67 -42.41 20.11 -4.25
C VAL A 67 -43.81 20.48 -4.70
N ASN A 68 -44.50 19.55 -5.39
CA ASN A 68 -45.88 19.77 -5.80
C ASN A 68 -46.77 19.56 -4.56
N PRO A 69 -47.66 20.50 -4.19
CA PRO A 69 -48.47 20.39 -2.97
C PRO A 69 -49.31 19.11 -2.89
N ASP A 70 -49.71 18.56 -4.05
CA ASP A 70 -50.53 17.34 -4.15
C ASP A 70 -49.74 16.04 -3.87
N GLU A 71 -48.40 16.09 -3.79
CA GLU A 71 -47.52 14.95 -3.46
C GLU A 71 -47.11 14.93 -1.97
N ILE A 72 -47.55 15.91 -1.19
CA ILE A 72 -47.19 16.05 0.23
C ILE A 72 -48.18 15.26 1.08
N ASP A 73 -47.68 14.28 1.83
CA ASP A 73 -48.46 13.51 2.80
C ASP A 73 -49.01 14.45 3.90
N GLU A 74 -50.27 14.30 4.31
CA GLU A 74 -50.91 15.23 5.25
C GLU A 74 -50.32 15.13 6.68
N ASP A 75 -49.74 13.97 7.03
CA ASP A 75 -49.10 13.71 8.33
C ASP A 75 -47.56 13.78 8.22
N LEU A 76 -47.03 14.96 7.93
CA LEU A 76 -45.57 15.18 8.04
C LEU A 76 -45.17 15.27 9.52
N PRO A 77 -44.16 14.51 9.97
CA PRO A 77 -43.61 14.68 11.31
C PRO A 77 -43.06 16.09 11.47
N SER A 78 -43.31 16.69 12.62
CA SER A 78 -42.79 18.02 12.99
C SER A 78 -41.26 18.03 13.01
N GLU A 79 -40.66 19.22 12.94
CA GLU A 79 -39.20 19.35 13.03
C GLU A 79 -38.65 18.76 14.34
N GLU A 80 -39.36 18.93 15.45
CA GLU A 80 -39.02 18.34 16.75
C GLU A 80 -39.15 16.81 16.74
N GLU A 81 -40.19 16.25 16.12
CA GLU A 81 -40.35 14.79 15.97
C GLU A 81 -39.28 14.20 15.04
N LEU A 82 -38.90 14.91 13.97
CA LEU A 82 -37.79 14.53 13.09
C LEU A 82 -36.46 14.59 13.83
N GLU A 83 -36.20 15.65 14.60
CA GLU A 83 -35.02 15.73 15.46
C GLU A 83 -34.99 14.63 16.51
N GLU A 84 -36.13 14.22 17.07
CA GLU A 84 -36.23 13.14 18.05
C GLU A 84 -36.07 11.75 17.39
N LEU A 85 -36.66 11.54 16.21
CA LEU A 85 -36.52 10.33 15.39
C LEU A 85 -35.08 10.09 14.92
N PHE A 86 -34.38 11.16 14.53
CA PHE A 86 -33.01 11.10 14.01
C PHE A 86 -31.94 11.46 15.05
N ARG A 87 -32.31 11.81 16.30
CA ARG A 87 -31.37 11.96 17.42
C ARG A 87 -30.76 10.60 17.75
N THR A 88 -29.56 10.42 17.25
CA THR A 88 -28.71 9.23 17.49
C THR A 88 -28.09 9.23 18.89
N ASP A 89 -28.14 10.34 19.61
CA ASP A 89 -27.51 10.49 20.93
C ASP A 89 -28.56 10.71 22.05
N ASP A 90 -28.87 9.64 22.78
CA ASP A 90 -29.48 9.76 24.11
C ASP A 90 -28.49 10.52 25.03
N PRO A 91 -28.83 11.71 25.57
CA PRO A 91 -27.92 12.53 26.37
C PRO A 91 -27.40 11.83 27.64
N LYS A 92 -27.99 10.69 28.04
CA LYS A 92 -27.59 9.85 29.18
C LYS A 92 -26.75 8.61 28.81
N SER A 93 -26.45 8.38 27.52
CA SER A 93 -25.68 7.21 27.09
C SER A 93 -24.20 7.31 27.50
N LYS A 94 -23.65 6.22 28.06
CA LYS A 94 -22.20 6.04 28.35
C LYS A 94 -21.31 6.27 27.12
N ALA A 95 -21.87 6.30 25.90
CA ALA A 95 -21.18 6.54 24.65
C ALA A 95 -20.68 7.98 24.43
N ARG A 96 -21.16 8.97 25.21
CA ARG A 96 -20.73 10.39 25.08
C ARG A 96 -19.22 10.58 25.23
N PHE A 97 -18.57 9.77 26.07
CA PHE A 97 -17.12 9.82 26.28
C PHE A 97 -16.34 8.85 25.37
N ALA A 98 -17.02 7.93 24.66
CA ALA A 98 -16.34 6.93 23.85
C ALA A 98 -15.54 7.57 22.69
N VAL A 99 -16.12 8.57 22.02
CA VAL A 99 -15.46 9.27 20.90
C VAL A 99 -14.24 10.10 21.38
N PRO A 100 -14.35 10.98 22.40
CA PRO A 100 -13.18 11.69 22.92
C PRO A 100 -12.08 10.76 23.44
N ILE A 101 -12.45 9.69 24.16
CA ILE A 101 -11.48 8.71 24.67
C ILE A 101 -10.81 8.00 23.51
N ALA A 102 -11.56 7.54 22.51
CA ALA A 102 -11.00 6.87 21.34
C ALA A 102 -10.05 7.78 20.56
N LEU A 103 -10.39 9.06 20.37
CA LEU A 103 -9.49 10.05 19.74
C LEU A 103 -8.20 10.23 20.54
N ILE A 104 -8.27 10.34 21.86
CA ILE A 104 -7.08 10.42 22.72
C ILE A 104 -6.24 9.14 22.58
N VAL A 105 -6.87 7.96 22.63
CA VAL A 105 -6.18 6.67 22.47
C VAL A 105 -5.49 6.58 21.10
N VAL A 106 -6.14 7.01 20.02
CA VAL A 106 -5.54 7.00 18.68
C VAL A 106 -4.39 8.00 18.58
N LEU A 107 -4.54 9.23 19.11
CA LEU A 107 -3.48 10.23 19.06
C LEU A 107 -2.27 9.84 19.90
N VAL A 108 -2.50 9.41 21.15
CA VAL A 108 -1.44 8.92 22.06
C VAL A 108 -0.81 7.64 21.51
N GLY A 109 -1.62 6.71 20.98
CA GLY A 109 -1.15 5.49 20.35
C GLY A 109 -0.28 5.78 19.13
N THR A 110 -0.71 6.68 18.24
CA THR A 110 0.05 7.10 17.07
C THR A 110 1.38 7.73 17.48
N GLN A 111 1.38 8.62 18.47
CA GLN A 111 2.61 9.22 19.00
C GLN A 111 3.53 8.20 19.68
N TYR A 112 2.96 7.27 20.44
CA TYR A 112 3.70 6.19 21.07
C TYR A 112 4.36 5.27 20.03
N PHE A 113 3.61 4.83 19.02
CA PHE A 113 4.14 4.01 17.92
C PHE A 113 5.18 4.78 17.11
N TYR A 114 4.95 6.06 16.83
CA TYR A 114 5.94 6.92 16.17
C TYR A 114 7.28 6.92 16.92
N HIS A 115 7.26 7.18 18.24
CA HIS A 115 8.48 7.18 19.05
C HIS A 115 9.10 5.79 19.20
N ARG A 116 8.27 4.76 19.38
CA ARG A 116 8.71 3.37 19.53
C ARG A 116 9.39 2.86 18.26
N ILE A 117 8.83 3.16 17.10
CA ILE A 117 9.34 2.73 15.79
C ILE A 117 10.54 3.58 15.36
N ASN A 118 10.61 4.85 15.77
CA ASN A 118 11.80 5.67 15.53
C ASN A 118 13.02 5.14 16.29
N ARG A 119 12.82 4.64 17.51
CA ARG A 119 13.88 4.01 18.33
C ARG A 119 14.08 2.53 18.05
N ALA A 120 13.20 1.90 17.25
CA ALA A 120 13.35 0.52 16.86
C ALA A 120 14.32 0.43 15.67
N SER A 121 15.35 -0.39 15.81
CA SER A 121 16.14 -0.92 14.69
C SER A 121 15.74 -2.35 14.39
N ALA A 122 16.06 -2.79 13.18
CA ALA A 122 15.79 -4.15 12.75
C ALA A 122 16.54 -5.20 13.59
N VAL A 123 16.05 -6.42 13.49
CA VAL A 123 16.63 -7.64 14.05
C VAL A 123 18.07 -7.81 13.59
N ILE A 124 18.94 -8.18 14.54
CA ILE A 124 20.35 -8.49 14.33
C ILE A 124 20.45 -9.83 13.61
N VAL A 125 21.05 -9.84 12.42
CA VAL A 125 21.39 -11.07 11.70
C VAL A 125 22.83 -11.43 12.04
N GLU A 126 23.01 -12.55 12.72
CA GLU A 126 24.33 -13.07 13.06
C GLU A 126 24.80 -14.01 11.95
N HIS A 127 25.93 -13.69 11.33
CA HIS A 127 26.64 -14.61 10.46
C HIS A 127 27.63 -15.41 11.31
N HIS A 128 27.50 -16.73 11.25
CA HIS A 128 28.43 -17.66 11.86
C HIS A 128 29.34 -18.24 10.77
N ASP A 129 30.62 -18.38 11.07
CA ASP A 129 31.58 -19.05 10.19
C ASP A 129 31.33 -20.56 10.14
N ALA A 130 32.01 -21.28 9.24
CA ALA A 130 31.84 -22.74 9.08
C ALA A 130 32.09 -23.55 10.37
N ASP A 131 32.85 -22.98 11.32
CA ASP A 131 33.15 -23.55 12.64
C ASP A 131 32.11 -23.18 13.72
N GLY A 132 31.03 -22.48 13.37
CA GLY A 132 29.96 -22.05 14.28
C GLY A 132 30.29 -20.80 15.11
N ASN A 133 31.48 -20.21 14.94
CA ASN A 133 31.88 -18.97 15.59
C ASN A 133 31.22 -17.76 14.93
N LEU A 134 30.78 -16.80 15.74
CA LEU A 134 30.10 -15.60 15.26
C LEU A 134 31.10 -14.68 14.54
N SER A 135 30.97 -14.55 13.22
CA SER A 135 31.90 -13.82 12.36
C SER A 135 31.53 -12.34 12.23
N THR A 136 30.25 -12.05 11.94
CA THR A 136 29.76 -10.67 11.78
C THR A 136 28.30 -10.55 12.21
N ARG A 137 27.93 -9.44 12.85
CA ARG A 137 26.53 -9.06 13.03
C ARG A 137 26.17 -8.03 11.99
N SER A 138 25.10 -8.26 11.23
CA SER A 138 24.52 -7.25 10.36
C SER A 138 23.15 -6.80 10.86
N GLU A 139 22.90 -5.50 10.85
CA GLU A 139 21.63 -4.90 11.23
C GLU A 139 21.16 -3.90 10.18
N TYR A 140 19.84 -3.72 10.06
CA TYR A 140 19.28 -2.60 9.33
C TYR A 140 18.95 -1.49 10.32
N ALA A 141 19.64 -0.38 10.17
CA ALA A 141 19.59 0.75 11.09
C ALA A 141 19.14 2.01 10.35
N LYS A 142 18.43 2.88 11.07
CA LYS A 142 18.03 4.18 10.52
C LYS A 142 19.13 5.19 10.78
N GLY A 143 19.49 5.93 9.75
CA GLY A 143 20.43 7.03 9.80
C GLY A 143 19.77 8.32 9.36
N LYS A 144 20.05 9.43 10.05
CA LYS A 144 19.74 10.77 9.57
C LYS A 144 20.97 11.35 8.90
N VAL A 145 20.85 11.77 7.64
CA VAL A 145 21.94 12.45 6.94
C VAL A 145 22.13 13.82 7.57
N ILE A 146 23.31 14.07 8.14
CA ILE A 146 23.67 15.36 8.74
C ILE A 146 24.19 16.30 7.67
N SER A 147 25.14 15.82 6.88
CA SER A 147 25.84 16.61 5.87
C SER A 147 26.47 15.71 4.80
N LEU A 148 26.57 16.23 3.58
CA LEU A 148 27.47 15.72 2.56
C LEU A 148 28.87 16.28 2.88
N LEU A 149 29.86 15.40 3.07
CA LEU A 149 31.25 15.77 3.36
C LEU A 149 32.06 15.97 2.09
N GLU A 150 31.79 15.17 1.06
CA GLU A 150 32.53 15.21 -0.20
C GLU A 150 31.67 14.56 -1.31
N SER A 151 31.74 15.09 -2.52
CA SER A 151 31.17 14.47 -3.72
C SER A 151 32.28 14.23 -4.72
N ASN A 152 32.72 12.98 -4.81
CA ASN A 152 33.80 12.59 -5.71
C ASN A 152 33.23 12.09 -7.04
N ALA A 153 33.47 12.88 -8.06
CA ALA A 153 33.29 12.55 -9.47
C ALA A 153 34.63 12.81 -10.19
N PRO A 154 34.99 12.06 -11.25
CA PRO A 154 36.25 12.29 -11.95
C PRO A 154 36.24 13.67 -12.63
N LEU A 155 37.27 14.47 -12.32
CA LEU A 155 37.47 15.79 -12.92
C LEU A 155 37.76 15.64 -14.42
N LEU A 156 36.99 16.34 -15.25
CA LEU A 156 37.19 16.40 -16.68
C LEU A 156 38.09 17.58 -17.05
N PHE A 157 37.69 18.79 -16.67
CA PHE A 157 38.42 20.04 -16.95
C PHE A 157 37.91 21.18 -16.06
N SER A 158 38.59 22.32 -16.10
CA SER A 158 38.21 23.53 -15.36
C SER A 158 37.92 24.69 -16.32
N VAL A 159 36.97 25.55 -15.94
CA VAL A 159 36.50 26.72 -16.70
C VAL A 159 36.59 27.97 -15.84
N ASP A 160 36.68 29.15 -16.45
CA ASP A 160 36.75 30.42 -15.73
C ASP A 160 35.44 30.74 -14.97
N MET A 161 35.58 31.46 -13.86
CA MET A 161 34.48 31.87 -12.96
C MET A 161 33.44 32.78 -13.61
N THR A 162 33.72 33.35 -14.79
CA THR A 162 32.77 34.18 -15.54
C THR A 162 31.49 33.42 -15.91
N GLU A 163 31.54 32.09 -15.95
CA GLU A 163 30.39 31.25 -16.28
C GLU A 163 29.44 31.00 -15.10
N LYS A 164 29.83 31.40 -13.88
CA LYS A 164 29.04 31.23 -12.66
C LYS A 164 27.66 31.90 -12.74
N ASP A 165 27.60 33.16 -13.17
CA ASP A 165 26.32 33.90 -13.29
C ASP A 165 25.39 33.28 -14.35
N ASN A 166 25.95 32.67 -15.40
CA ASN A 166 25.16 31.94 -16.40
C ASN A 166 24.56 30.65 -15.81
N LEU A 167 25.37 29.88 -15.08
CA LEU A 167 24.93 28.64 -14.44
C LEU A 167 23.91 28.88 -13.31
N ASP A 168 24.07 29.94 -12.52
CA ASP A 168 23.09 30.36 -11.51
C ASP A 168 21.73 30.75 -12.14
N ARG A 169 21.74 31.28 -13.36
CA ARG A 169 20.52 31.55 -14.17
C ARG A 169 20.03 30.32 -14.94
N ARG A 170 20.58 29.13 -14.67
CA ARG A 170 20.28 27.85 -15.35
C ARG A 170 20.51 27.90 -16.87
N ARG A 171 21.51 28.66 -17.33
CA ARG A 171 21.87 28.80 -18.74
C ARG A 171 23.29 28.28 -18.98
N VAL A 172 23.45 27.54 -20.07
CA VAL A 172 24.76 27.13 -20.56
C VAL A 172 25.18 28.10 -21.67
N SER A 173 26.25 28.87 -21.45
CA SER A 173 26.73 29.83 -22.45
C SER A 173 27.44 29.15 -23.61
N GLU A 174 27.58 29.87 -24.73
CA GLU A 174 28.32 29.37 -25.89
C GLU A 174 29.83 29.22 -25.60
N ASN A 175 30.37 30.06 -24.70
CA ASN A 175 31.76 29.95 -24.26
C ASN A 175 31.99 28.66 -23.46
N PHE A 176 31.02 28.32 -22.60
CA PHE A 176 31.04 27.09 -21.83
C PHE A 176 30.94 25.86 -22.75
N ARG A 177 30.06 25.89 -23.76
CA ARG A 177 29.99 24.82 -24.79
C ARG A 177 31.31 24.62 -25.54
N ARG A 178 31.97 25.72 -25.94
CA ARG A 178 33.30 25.66 -26.56
C ARG A 178 34.37 25.08 -25.64
N ALA A 179 34.21 25.16 -24.32
CA ALA A 179 35.13 24.52 -23.38
C ALA A 179 34.97 23.00 -23.39
N PHE A 180 33.74 22.49 -23.48
CA PHE A 180 33.43 21.06 -23.64
C PHE A 180 33.99 20.51 -24.96
N GLU A 181 33.77 21.21 -26.07
CA GLU A 181 34.32 20.82 -27.39
C GLU A 181 35.85 20.75 -27.39
N ARG A 182 36.52 21.72 -26.75
CA ARG A 182 37.98 21.75 -26.64
C ARG A 182 38.56 20.55 -25.89
N HIS A 183 37.80 19.96 -24.98
CA HIS A 183 38.22 18.78 -24.21
C HIS A 183 37.62 17.47 -24.76
N ASN A 184 37.09 17.49 -25.99
CA ASN A 184 36.53 16.33 -26.69
C ASN A 184 35.33 15.69 -25.95
N VAL A 185 34.56 16.50 -25.23
CA VAL A 185 33.32 16.09 -24.55
C VAL A 185 32.14 16.71 -25.33
N PRO A 186 31.41 15.96 -26.17
CA PRO A 186 30.33 16.52 -26.97
C PRO A 186 29.11 16.85 -26.10
N LEU A 187 28.64 18.11 -26.16
CA LEU A 187 27.35 18.53 -25.61
C LEU A 187 26.31 18.61 -26.72
N SER A 188 25.13 18.05 -26.50
CA SER A 188 23.98 18.25 -27.37
C SER A 188 23.31 19.61 -27.14
N GLN A 189 22.32 19.93 -27.97
CA GLN A 189 21.52 21.14 -27.80
C GLN A 189 20.46 21.01 -26.69
N ASP A 190 20.09 19.79 -26.31
CA ASP A 190 19.06 19.50 -25.31
C ASP A 190 19.70 19.32 -23.92
N LEU A 191 20.00 20.47 -23.30
CA LEU A 191 20.66 20.56 -22.00
C LEU A 191 19.68 21.05 -20.93
N THR A 192 19.76 20.47 -19.75
CA THR A 192 19.05 20.94 -18.56
C THR A 192 20.03 21.21 -17.43
N VAL A 193 19.93 22.38 -16.81
CA VAL A 193 20.76 22.78 -15.65
C VAL A 193 19.90 22.74 -14.40
N SER A 194 20.31 21.94 -13.43
CA SER A 194 19.72 21.90 -12.09
C SER A 194 20.72 22.40 -11.05
N ILE A 195 20.21 23.00 -9.98
CA ILE A 195 21.02 23.65 -8.94
C ILE A 195 20.71 22.95 -7.62
N LYS A 196 21.76 22.53 -6.91
CA LYS A 196 21.68 21.93 -5.58
C LYS A 196 22.60 22.69 -4.63
N ASP A 197 22.04 23.68 -3.94
CA ASP A 197 22.78 24.60 -3.06
C ASP A 197 23.49 23.92 -1.88
N TRP A 198 23.08 22.70 -1.53
CA TRP A 198 23.66 21.92 -0.43
C TRP A 198 24.89 21.10 -0.83
N ARG A 199 25.31 21.11 -2.12
CA ARG A 199 26.47 20.36 -2.64
C ARG A 199 27.64 21.27 -2.98
N ASP A 200 28.86 20.76 -2.82
CA ASP A 200 30.08 21.42 -3.32
C ASP A 200 30.06 21.54 -4.86
N THR A 201 29.54 20.49 -5.53
CA THR A 201 29.21 20.52 -6.96
C THR A 201 27.77 21.01 -7.18
N LYS A 202 27.57 22.31 -6.97
CA LYS A 202 26.26 22.97 -6.96
C LYS A 202 25.47 22.82 -8.27
N TRP A 203 26.12 22.88 -9.43
CA TRP A 203 25.40 22.86 -10.73
C TRP A 203 25.49 21.50 -11.39
N LEU A 204 24.36 20.98 -11.86
CA LEU A 204 24.24 19.69 -12.55
C LEU A 204 23.72 19.95 -13.96
N ILE A 205 24.48 19.52 -14.96
CA ILE A 205 24.18 19.71 -16.39
C ILE A 205 23.89 18.34 -16.97
N ARG A 206 22.64 18.11 -17.36
CA ARG A 206 22.21 16.86 -17.99
C ARG A 206 22.01 17.05 -19.49
N ASP A 207 22.74 16.26 -20.27
CA ASP A 207 22.57 16.10 -21.71
C ASP A 207 21.62 14.94 -21.96
N LYS A 208 20.38 15.26 -22.36
CA LYS A 208 19.33 14.24 -22.56
C LYS A 208 19.58 13.37 -23.78
N LYS A 209 20.24 13.90 -24.81
CA LYS A 209 20.46 13.17 -26.06
C LYS A 209 21.59 12.15 -25.93
N ASN A 210 22.64 12.50 -25.20
CA ASN A 210 23.80 11.64 -25.00
C ASN A 210 23.71 10.80 -23.70
N GLU A 211 22.67 11.02 -22.88
CA GLU A 211 22.45 10.34 -21.59
C GLU A 211 23.62 10.49 -20.61
N VAL A 212 24.27 11.65 -20.63
CA VAL A 212 25.39 11.99 -19.75
C VAL A 212 25.01 13.16 -18.85
N THR A 213 25.42 13.07 -17.59
CA THR A 213 25.27 14.14 -16.61
C THR A 213 26.65 14.60 -16.16
N PHE A 214 26.85 15.92 -16.11
CA PHE A 214 28.06 16.56 -15.61
C PHE A 214 27.74 17.33 -14.35
N SER A 215 28.62 17.31 -13.35
CA SER A 215 28.49 18.16 -12.18
C SER A 215 29.58 19.22 -12.19
N VAL A 216 29.25 20.42 -11.74
CA VAL A 216 30.14 21.58 -11.74
C VAL A 216 30.23 22.11 -10.32
N GLY A 217 31.46 22.22 -9.82
CA GLY A 217 31.75 22.75 -8.49
C GLY A 217 32.66 23.97 -8.55
N GLU A 218 32.59 24.78 -7.51
CA GLU A 218 33.49 25.92 -7.33
C GLU A 218 34.76 25.44 -6.62
N ALA A 219 35.92 25.70 -7.22
CA ALA A 219 37.21 25.38 -6.63
C ALA A 219 38.16 26.56 -6.80
N GLU A 220 38.45 27.24 -5.69
CA GLU A 220 39.28 28.45 -5.63
C GLU A 220 38.79 29.54 -6.61
N ASP A 221 39.48 29.71 -7.74
CA ASP A 221 39.21 30.73 -8.76
C ASP A 221 38.70 30.14 -10.09
N LYS A 222 38.28 28.87 -10.11
CA LYS A 222 37.78 28.16 -11.30
C LYS A 222 36.55 27.33 -11.01
N LEU A 223 35.78 27.06 -12.06
CA LEU A 223 34.69 26.10 -12.08
C LEU A 223 35.21 24.76 -12.56
N ASN A 224 35.19 23.74 -11.72
CA ASN A 224 35.59 22.39 -12.09
C ASN A 224 34.39 21.62 -12.64
N VAL A 225 34.55 21.01 -13.81
CA VAL A 225 33.56 20.15 -14.46
C VAL A 225 33.95 18.70 -14.23
N TYR A 226 33.01 17.91 -13.71
CA TYR A 226 33.18 16.51 -13.37
C TYR A 226 32.21 15.65 -14.20
N ASP A 227 32.62 14.42 -14.52
CA ASP A 227 31.71 13.42 -15.07
C ASP A 227 30.86 12.83 -13.94
N ALA A 228 29.58 13.19 -13.91
CA ALA A 228 28.65 12.77 -12.87
C ALA A 228 27.92 11.47 -13.24
N THR A 229 28.30 10.73 -14.28
CA THR A 229 27.66 9.45 -14.62
C THR A 229 27.66 8.47 -13.43
N THR A 230 28.70 8.50 -12.59
CA THR A 230 28.69 7.86 -11.28
C THR A 230 29.32 8.78 -10.24
N GLU A 231 28.51 9.31 -9.32
CA GLU A 231 28.98 10.17 -8.23
C GLU A 231 29.13 9.35 -6.94
N HIS A 232 30.21 9.62 -6.20
CA HIS A 232 30.44 9.06 -4.88
C HIS A 232 30.24 10.12 -3.81
N HIS A 233 29.13 10.02 -3.11
CA HIS A 233 28.76 10.94 -2.03
C HIS A 233 29.26 10.37 -0.71
N ILE A 234 30.17 11.08 -0.04
CA ILE A 234 30.60 10.76 1.31
C ILE A 234 29.65 11.49 2.27
N LEU A 235 28.72 10.75 2.86
CA LEU A 235 27.70 11.26 3.76
C LEU A 235 28.12 11.06 5.22
N LYS A 236 27.92 12.10 6.04
CA LYS A 236 27.95 11.99 7.49
C LYS A 236 26.54 11.71 8.00
N ILE A 237 26.37 10.58 8.66
CA ILE A 237 25.06 10.07 9.07
C ILE A 237 25.05 9.91 10.59
N GLU A 238 24.02 10.43 11.26
CA GLU A 238 23.72 10.15 12.66
C GLU A 238 22.81 8.92 12.75
N MET A 239 23.24 7.87 13.44
CA MET A 239 22.41 6.68 13.60
C MET A 239 21.31 6.93 14.63
N LEU A 240 20.05 6.83 14.20
CA LEU A 240 18.86 7.04 15.04
C LEU A 240 18.44 5.77 15.79
N SER A 241 18.74 4.60 15.22
CA SER A 241 18.42 3.29 15.78
C SER A 241 19.56 2.31 15.48
N GLY A 242 19.64 1.20 16.22
CA GLY A 242 20.65 0.16 16.00
C GLY A 242 21.53 -0.07 17.21
N LEU A 243 22.44 -1.02 17.06
CA LEU A 243 23.62 -1.22 17.91
C LEU A 243 24.47 0.06 17.96
N TYR A 244 24.45 0.86 16.89
CA TYR A 244 25.23 2.09 16.75
C TYR A 244 24.42 3.37 17.03
N ALA A 245 23.25 3.28 17.67
CA ALA A 245 22.40 4.45 17.93
C ALA A 245 23.15 5.58 18.67
N GLY A 246 23.01 6.82 18.17
CA GLY A 246 23.70 8.01 18.68
C GLY A 246 25.13 8.19 18.16
N GLN A 247 25.69 7.24 17.41
CA GLN A 247 27.00 7.39 16.79
C GLN A 247 26.89 8.07 15.41
N THR A 248 27.90 8.86 15.07
CA THR A 248 28.04 9.44 13.72
C THR A 248 28.96 8.60 12.87
N ILE A 249 28.50 8.21 11.69
CA ILE A 249 29.21 7.31 10.78
C ILE A 249 29.38 8.01 9.45
N ILE A 250 30.52 7.76 8.80
CA ILE A 250 30.81 8.24 7.46
C ILE A 250 30.53 7.09 6.49
N MET A 251 29.68 7.35 5.51
CA MET A 251 29.26 6.35 4.53
C MET A 251 29.46 6.88 3.12
N ARG A 252 29.88 5.99 2.21
CA ARG A 252 29.89 6.28 0.78
C ARG A 252 28.56 5.82 0.16
N ASN A 253 27.80 6.77 -0.36
CA ASN A 253 26.65 6.52 -1.22
C ASN A 253 27.08 6.66 -2.69
N ILE A 254 26.61 5.77 -3.55
CA ILE A 254 26.97 5.76 -4.97
C ILE A 254 25.71 6.11 -5.76
N LEU A 255 25.76 7.24 -6.46
CA LEU A 255 24.67 7.68 -7.33
C LEU A 255 25.05 7.36 -8.77
N ASN A 256 24.20 6.63 -9.47
CA ASN A 256 24.39 6.34 -10.89
C ASN A 256 23.38 7.14 -11.69
N HIS A 257 23.84 8.24 -12.31
CA HIS A 257 22.96 9.13 -13.04
C HIS A 257 22.49 8.58 -14.40
N LYS A 258 23.05 7.45 -14.85
CA LYS A 258 22.49 6.69 -15.99
C LYS A 258 21.14 6.07 -15.64
N VAL A 259 20.94 5.73 -14.36
CA VAL A 259 19.70 5.16 -13.84
C VAL A 259 19.28 5.93 -12.59
N ASP A 260 19.08 7.24 -12.76
CA ASP A 260 18.69 8.17 -11.69
C ASP A 260 17.54 7.64 -10.81
N LEU A 261 16.56 6.98 -11.45
CA LEU A 261 15.36 6.48 -10.79
C LEU A 261 15.62 5.30 -9.83
N LEU A 262 16.76 4.61 -9.96
CA LEU A 262 17.18 3.52 -9.06
C LEU A 262 18.23 3.97 -8.04
N SER A 263 18.70 5.22 -8.13
CA SER A 263 19.67 5.78 -7.19
C SER A 263 18.94 6.61 -6.12
N ILE A 264 19.44 6.59 -4.88
CA ILE A 264 18.86 7.35 -3.77
C ILE A 264 19.74 8.56 -3.48
N PRO A 265 19.42 9.75 -4.04
CA PRO A 265 20.16 10.97 -3.77
C PRO A 265 19.81 11.51 -2.38
N ALA A 266 20.32 10.86 -1.33
CA ALA A 266 20.07 11.26 0.04
C ALA A 266 20.60 12.69 0.31
N GLU A 267 19.73 13.57 0.80
CA GLU A 267 20.02 14.98 1.08
C GLU A 267 20.18 15.20 2.60
N PRO A 268 20.90 16.26 3.03
CA PRO A 268 20.97 16.62 4.45
C PRO A 268 19.57 16.82 5.06
N GLY A 269 19.28 16.10 6.14
CA GLY A 269 17.98 16.07 6.80
C GLY A 269 17.18 14.79 6.54
N ASP A 270 17.49 14.06 5.46
CA ASP A 270 16.78 12.83 5.12
C ASP A 270 17.05 11.72 6.13
N VAL A 271 16.00 10.93 6.40
CA VAL A 271 16.11 9.68 7.14
C VAL A 271 16.22 8.56 6.13
N ILE A 272 17.28 7.77 6.24
CA ILE A 272 17.61 6.67 5.34
C ILE A 272 17.78 5.38 6.13
N LEU A 273 17.56 4.26 5.45
CA LEU A 273 17.88 2.93 5.94
C LEU A 273 19.21 2.47 5.37
N CYS A 274 20.05 2.02 6.28
CA CYS A 274 21.41 1.58 5.98
C CYS A 274 21.61 0.17 6.52
N ARG A 275 22.33 -0.66 5.76
CA ARG A 275 22.75 -1.98 6.25
C ARG A 275 24.13 -1.86 6.86
N MET A 276 24.17 -2.08 8.17
CA MET A 276 25.38 -2.06 8.98
C MET A 276 25.84 -3.49 9.21
N GLY A 277 27.15 -3.71 9.24
CA GLY A 277 27.79 -4.98 9.54
C GLY A 277 29.05 -4.76 10.39
N GLY A 278 29.24 -5.51 11.46
CA GLY A 278 30.42 -5.34 12.31
C GLY A 278 30.37 -6.11 13.63
N THR A 279 31.42 -5.94 14.42
CA THR A 279 31.44 -6.29 15.84
C THR A 279 30.96 -5.08 16.65
N PRO A 280 30.50 -5.24 17.91
CA PRO A 280 30.05 -4.12 18.75
C PRO A 280 31.08 -2.99 18.89
N ASP A 281 32.37 -3.32 18.76
CA ASP A 281 33.49 -2.40 18.92
C ASP A 281 34.08 -1.90 17.58
N GLN A 282 33.78 -2.55 16.44
CA GLN A 282 34.26 -2.15 15.11
C GLN A 282 33.21 -2.38 14.02
N VAL A 283 32.84 -1.30 13.33
CA VAL A 283 32.05 -1.37 12.10
C VAL A 283 32.92 -1.94 10.97
N SER A 284 32.65 -3.18 10.55
CA SER A 284 33.43 -3.92 9.53
C SER A 284 32.84 -3.80 8.12
N LEU A 285 31.56 -3.44 8.01
CA LEU A 285 30.82 -3.35 6.75
C LEU A 285 29.80 -2.21 6.87
N VAL A 286 29.90 -1.20 6.03
CA VAL A 286 28.82 -0.22 5.84
C VAL A 286 28.37 -0.35 4.40
N ASN A 287 27.28 -1.08 4.18
CA ASN A 287 26.71 -1.19 2.86
C ASN A 287 25.71 -0.05 2.65
N LEU A 288 25.94 0.67 1.55
CA LEU A 288 25.09 1.57 0.76
C LEU A 288 23.70 1.92 1.34
N VAL A 289 23.31 3.17 1.13
CA VAL A 289 21.92 3.63 1.34
C VAL A 289 20.98 2.71 0.55
N GLN A 290 20.05 2.05 1.25
CA GLN A 290 19.13 1.09 0.62
C GLN A 290 17.79 1.73 0.29
N GLU A 291 17.15 2.39 1.27
CA GLU A 291 15.83 3.00 1.11
C GLU A 291 15.68 4.28 1.95
N TYR A 292 14.69 5.11 1.63
CA TYR A 292 14.24 6.20 2.50
C TYR A 292 13.39 5.69 3.68
N GLY A 293 13.47 6.37 4.82
CA GLY A 293 12.62 6.15 5.98
C GLY A 293 11.21 6.71 5.80
N ARG A 294 10.29 5.89 5.29
CA ARG A 294 8.87 6.21 5.03
C ARG A 294 7.94 5.88 6.18
N ASP A 295 8.33 4.96 7.06
CA ASP A 295 7.47 4.39 8.10
C ASP A 295 6.91 5.43 9.09
N GLN A 296 7.71 6.43 9.45
CA GLN A 296 7.29 7.56 10.29
C GLN A 296 6.05 8.27 9.72
N PHE A 297 6.07 8.54 8.42
CA PHE A 297 4.97 9.21 7.74
C PHE A 297 3.75 8.30 7.59
N LEU A 298 3.98 7.00 7.30
CA LEU A 298 2.90 6.01 7.20
C LEU A 298 2.14 5.82 8.52
N ILE A 299 2.83 5.81 9.66
CA ILE A 299 2.19 5.74 11.00
C ILE A 299 1.28 6.95 11.22
N TRP A 300 1.76 8.14 10.86
CA TRP A 300 0.97 9.38 10.96
C TRP A 300 -0.25 9.36 10.06
N MET A 301 -0.11 8.90 8.81
CA MET A 301 -1.23 8.74 7.88
C MET A 301 -2.25 7.72 8.39
N PHE A 302 -1.80 6.61 8.96
CA PHE A 302 -2.70 5.60 9.54
C PHE A 302 -3.45 6.15 10.75
N GLY A 303 -2.78 6.89 11.63
CA GLY A 303 -3.41 7.61 12.74
C GLY A 303 -4.44 8.63 12.26
N LEU A 304 -4.12 9.41 11.22
CA LEU A 304 -5.05 10.36 10.60
C LEU A 304 -6.29 9.65 10.04
N MET A 305 -6.13 8.52 9.36
CA MET A 305 -7.23 7.71 8.85
C MET A 305 -8.19 7.29 9.96
N LEU A 306 -7.65 6.77 11.08
CA LEU A 306 -8.45 6.40 12.24
C LEU A 306 -9.19 7.59 12.85
N VAL A 307 -8.53 8.76 12.93
CA VAL A 307 -9.15 10.00 13.40
C VAL A 307 -10.32 10.40 12.50
N VAL A 308 -10.15 10.38 11.17
CA VAL A 308 -11.22 10.69 10.22
C VAL A 308 -12.40 9.73 10.36
N ILE A 309 -12.14 8.41 10.46
CA ILE A 309 -13.17 7.40 10.69
C ILE A 309 -13.96 7.68 11.96
N ILE A 310 -13.28 7.99 13.07
CA ILE A 310 -13.93 8.25 14.37
C ILE A 310 -14.71 9.58 14.35
N ILE A 311 -14.21 10.61 13.69
CA ILE A 311 -14.91 11.91 13.59
C ILE A 311 -16.18 11.78 12.75
N VAL A 312 -16.08 11.15 11.57
CA VAL A 312 -17.22 11.02 10.65
C VAL A 312 -18.23 9.99 11.17
N GLY A 313 -17.76 8.83 11.62
CA GLY A 313 -18.62 7.73 12.09
C GLY A 313 -19.04 7.83 13.56
N ARG A 314 -18.49 8.78 14.35
CA ARG A 314 -18.73 8.91 15.79
C ARG A 314 -18.55 7.58 16.52
N ASN A 315 -19.57 7.11 17.25
CA ASN A 315 -19.54 5.86 18.01
C ASN A 315 -19.42 4.62 17.10
N GLU A 316 -20.07 4.64 15.93
CA GLU A 316 -19.90 3.59 14.93
C GLU A 316 -18.49 3.62 14.31
N GLY A 317 -17.91 4.82 14.16
CA GLY A 317 -16.52 4.99 13.75
C GLY A 317 -15.53 4.29 14.68
N VAL A 318 -15.75 4.36 16.01
CA VAL A 318 -14.94 3.63 16.99
C VAL A 318 -15.06 2.11 16.81
N ARG A 319 -16.28 1.61 16.60
CA ARG A 319 -16.51 0.16 16.37
C ARG A 319 -15.86 -0.31 15.07
N THR A 320 -15.95 0.47 14.00
CA THR A 320 -15.30 0.20 12.71
C THR A 320 -13.78 0.18 12.84
N ALA A 321 -13.20 1.12 13.59
CA ALA A 321 -11.76 1.12 13.86
C ALA A 321 -11.31 -0.16 14.61
N CYS A 322 -12.05 -0.58 15.64
CA CYS A 322 -11.79 -1.83 16.35
C CYS A 322 -11.94 -3.06 15.46
N ALA A 323 -12.98 -3.12 14.63
CA ALA A 323 -13.22 -4.17 13.66
C ALA A 323 -12.08 -4.30 12.65
N MET A 324 -11.58 -3.18 12.13
CA MET A 324 -10.46 -3.14 11.20
C MET A 324 -9.17 -3.66 11.83
N ILE A 325 -8.86 -3.24 13.07
CA ILE A 325 -7.70 -3.75 13.82
C ILE A 325 -7.85 -5.26 14.06
N GLY A 326 -9.03 -5.72 14.51
CA GLY A 326 -9.32 -7.13 14.71
C GLY A 326 -9.13 -7.97 13.44
N SER A 327 -9.58 -7.45 12.30
CA SER A 327 -9.42 -8.08 10.99
C SER A 327 -7.93 -8.19 10.62
N GLY A 328 -7.14 -7.13 10.83
CA GLY A 328 -5.69 -7.15 10.62
C GLY A 328 -4.98 -8.17 11.53
N LEU A 329 -5.40 -8.31 12.79
CA LEU A 329 -4.85 -9.30 13.72
C LEU A 329 -5.15 -10.74 13.25
N ILE A 330 -6.35 -11.01 12.75
CA ILE A 330 -6.70 -12.32 12.18
C ILE A 330 -5.81 -12.62 10.97
N LEU A 331 -5.63 -11.66 10.07
CA LEU A 331 -4.73 -11.85 8.92
C LEU A 331 -3.30 -12.16 9.35
N TYR A 332 -2.77 -11.38 10.30
CA TYR A 332 -1.39 -11.50 10.74
C TYR A 332 -1.10 -12.76 11.55
N PHE A 333 -1.97 -13.12 12.50
CA PHE A 333 -1.72 -14.24 13.41
C PHE A 333 -2.30 -15.57 12.93
N PHE A 334 -3.30 -15.56 12.03
CA PHE A 334 -3.96 -16.77 11.56
C PHE A 334 -3.68 -17.06 10.09
N MET A 335 -4.01 -16.14 9.19
CA MET A 335 -3.94 -16.41 7.74
C MET A 335 -2.49 -16.57 7.24
N ILE A 336 -1.63 -15.59 7.52
CA ILE A 336 -0.25 -15.57 7.01
C ILE A 336 0.57 -16.77 7.51
N PRO A 337 0.58 -17.12 8.82
CA PRO A 337 1.37 -18.24 9.32
C PRO A 337 0.86 -19.62 8.87
N LEU A 338 -0.41 -19.74 8.49
CA LEU A 338 -0.94 -20.99 7.95
C LEU A 338 -0.57 -21.16 6.48
N ILE A 339 -0.70 -20.10 5.67
CA ILE A 339 -0.28 -20.13 4.26
C ILE A 339 1.22 -20.36 4.14
N SER A 340 2.02 -19.77 5.02
CA SER A 340 3.48 -19.97 5.02
C SER A 340 3.91 -21.40 5.26
N ARG A 341 3.09 -22.21 5.94
CA ARG A 341 3.33 -23.64 6.17
C ARG A 341 3.03 -24.50 4.93
N GLY A 342 2.58 -23.90 3.83
CA GLY A 342 2.23 -24.60 2.59
C GLY A 342 0.85 -25.24 2.61
N GLU A 343 0.00 -24.88 3.58
CA GLU A 343 -1.39 -25.35 3.66
C GLU A 343 -2.24 -24.81 2.49
N ASN A 344 -3.39 -25.44 2.25
CA ASN A 344 -4.27 -25.07 1.14
C ASN A 344 -4.85 -23.64 1.31
N ALA A 345 -4.46 -22.73 0.41
CA ALA A 345 -4.84 -21.32 0.46
C ALA A 345 -6.34 -21.10 0.33
N VAL A 346 -7.05 -21.88 -0.49
CA VAL A 346 -8.50 -21.72 -0.66
C VAL A 346 -9.22 -21.99 0.64
N PHE A 347 -8.89 -23.10 1.31
CA PHE A 347 -9.51 -23.43 2.58
C PHE A 347 -9.21 -22.39 3.66
N ILE A 348 -7.95 -21.96 3.78
CA ILE A 348 -7.52 -20.97 4.78
C ILE A 348 -8.20 -19.63 4.54
N VAL A 349 -8.24 -19.14 3.30
CA VAL A 349 -8.86 -17.85 3.00
C VAL A 349 -10.36 -17.91 3.19
N THR A 350 -11.04 -19.00 2.84
CA THR A 350 -12.48 -19.18 3.13
C THR A 350 -12.75 -19.17 4.64
N LEU A 351 -11.91 -19.81 5.46
CA LEU A 351 -12.10 -19.80 6.91
C LEU A 351 -11.80 -18.43 7.52
N THR A 352 -10.69 -17.83 7.11
CA THR A 352 -10.24 -16.51 7.57
C THR A 352 -11.24 -15.43 7.17
N SER A 353 -11.78 -15.48 5.96
CA SER A 353 -12.79 -14.54 5.50
C SER A 353 -14.07 -14.61 6.32
N GLY A 354 -14.50 -15.81 6.70
CA GLY A 354 -15.61 -16.01 7.64
C GLY A 354 -15.33 -15.38 9.00
N MET A 355 -14.12 -15.56 9.55
CA MET A 355 -13.71 -14.93 10.81
C MET A 355 -13.68 -13.40 10.73
N ILE A 356 -13.12 -12.85 9.64
CA ILE A 356 -13.04 -11.40 9.40
C ILE A 356 -14.43 -10.82 9.23
N ALA A 357 -15.28 -11.43 8.39
CA ALA A 357 -16.66 -11.02 8.19
C ALA A 357 -17.44 -11.07 9.51
N PHE A 358 -17.27 -12.12 10.30
CA PHE A 358 -17.94 -12.26 11.59
C PHE A 358 -17.51 -11.19 12.58
N VAL A 359 -16.21 -10.99 12.78
CA VAL A 359 -15.70 -9.95 13.68
C VAL A 359 -16.13 -8.57 13.20
N SER A 360 -15.98 -8.26 11.92
CA SER A 360 -16.34 -6.96 11.37
C SER A 360 -17.83 -6.66 11.58
N LEU A 361 -18.72 -7.56 11.15
CA LEU A 361 -20.16 -7.35 11.22
C LEU A 361 -20.70 -7.37 12.65
N VAL A 362 -20.14 -8.20 13.54
CA VAL A 362 -20.55 -8.23 14.96
C VAL A 362 -20.15 -6.93 15.67
N PHE A 363 -18.98 -6.36 15.37
CA PHE A 363 -18.58 -5.09 15.96
C PHE A 363 -19.42 -3.92 15.46
N VAL A 364 -19.75 -3.88 14.16
CA VAL A 364 -20.49 -2.75 13.57
C VAL A 364 -21.99 -2.85 13.84
N ILE A 365 -22.62 -3.98 13.52
CA ILE A 365 -24.09 -4.12 13.53
C ILE A 365 -24.58 -4.95 14.73
N GLY A 366 -23.72 -5.77 15.31
CA GLY A 366 -24.07 -6.72 16.36
C GLY A 366 -24.36 -8.12 15.83
N PRO A 367 -24.40 -9.13 16.73
CA PRO A 367 -24.73 -10.50 16.36
C PRO A 367 -26.22 -10.60 16.01
N SER A 368 -26.52 -10.93 14.76
CA SER A 368 -27.89 -10.99 14.24
C SER A 368 -28.04 -12.07 13.16
N ARG A 369 -29.28 -12.41 12.79
CA ARG A 369 -29.55 -13.38 11.72
C ARG A 369 -28.98 -12.91 10.38
N LYS A 370 -29.03 -11.61 10.09
CA LYS A 370 -28.40 -11.04 8.90
C LYS A 370 -26.88 -11.16 8.95
N THR A 371 -26.26 -10.96 10.11
CA THR A 371 -24.81 -11.15 10.30
C THR A 371 -24.37 -12.57 9.96
N PHE A 372 -25.04 -13.60 10.51
CA PHE A 372 -24.72 -15.00 10.20
C PHE A 372 -24.97 -15.36 8.74
N SER A 373 -26.07 -14.85 8.16
CA SER A 373 -26.39 -15.09 6.74
C SER A 373 -25.34 -14.47 5.81
N ALA A 374 -24.89 -13.25 6.14
CA ALA A 374 -23.84 -12.56 5.39
C ALA A 374 -22.50 -13.30 5.48
N VAL A 375 -22.08 -13.70 6.69
CA VAL A 375 -20.82 -14.46 6.89
C VAL A 375 -20.81 -15.74 6.08
N LEU A 376 -21.87 -16.56 6.15
CA LEU A 376 -21.94 -17.82 5.40
C LEU A 376 -22.02 -17.57 3.88
N GLY A 377 -22.72 -16.52 3.46
CA GLY A 377 -22.77 -16.09 2.07
C GLY A 377 -21.40 -15.71 1.53
N THR A 378 -20.64 -14.89 2.27
CA THR A 378 -19.27 -14.49 1.94
C THR A 378 -18.34 -15.69 1.86
N MET A 379 -18.40 -16.62 2.83
CA MET A 379 -17.61 -17.85 2.81
C MET A 379 -17.92 -18.68 1.56
N GLY A 380 -19.20 -18.81 1.21
CA GLY A 380 -19.63 -19.53 0.01
C GLY A 380 -19.13 -18.87 -1.28
N GLY A 381 -19.24 -17.56 -1.41
CA GLY A 381 -18.75 -16.82 -2.57
C GLY A 381 -17.23 -16.93 -2.75
N ILE A 382 -16.48 -16.81 -1.65
CA ILE A 382 -15.02 -16.97 -1.65
C ILE A 382 -14.61 -18.40 -1.95
N LEU A 383 -15.35 -19.39 -1.46
CA LEU A 383 -15.09 -20.79 -1.79
C LEU A 383 -15.23 -21.03 -3.29
N VAL A 384 -16.29 -20.51 -3.93
CA VAL A 384 -16.46 -20.68 -5.38
C VAL A 384 -15.40 -19.91 -6.17
N ALA A 385 -15.09 -18.67 -5.77
CA ALA A 385 -13.97 -17.94 -6.34
C ALA A 385 -12.66 -18.74 -6.22
N GLY A 386 -12.40 -19.33 -5.06
CA GLY A 386 -11.25 -20.18 -4.80
C GLY A 386 -11.17 -21.39 -5.72
N LEU A 387 -12.28 -22.09 -5.92
CA LEU A 387 -12.35 -23.21 -6.86
C LEU A 387 -12.07 -22.75 -8.30
N LEU A 388 -12.58 -21.59 -8.71
CA LEU A 388 -12.34 -21.03 -10.03
C LEU A 388 -10.87 -20.65 -10.22
N VAL A 389 -10.26 -19.97 -9.24
CA VAL A 389 -8.84 -19.60 -9.32
C VAL A 389 -7.96 -20.85 -9.30
N MET A 390 -8.27 -21.86 -8.48
CA MET A 390 -7.57 -23.15 -8.51
C MET A 390 -7.64 -23.81 -9.89
N PHE A 391 -8.82 -23.78 -10.52
CA PHE A 391 -8.99 -24.27 -11.88
C PHE A 391 -8.14 -23.46 -12.87
N ALA A 392 -8.23 -22.14 -12.84
CA ALA A 392 -7.46 -21.25 -13.70
C ALA A 392 -5.94 -21.46 -13.53
N GLN A 393 -5.46 -21.62 -12.31
CA GLN A 393 -4.05 -21.88 -12.01
C GLN A 393 -3.56 -23.17 -12.66
N ASN A 394 -4.34 -24.25 -12.62
CA ASN A 394 -3.94 -25.53 -13.20
C ASN A 394 -3.83 -25.46 -14.74
N TYR A 395 -4.71 -24.70 -15.39
CA TYR A 395 -4.72 -24.55 -16.84
C TYR A 395 -3.71 -23.51 -17.36
N LEU A 396 -3.61 -22.37 -16.68
CA LEU A 396 -2.73 -21.25 -17.07
C LEU A 396 -1.30 -21.39 -16.51
N ARG A 397 -1.07 -22.36 -15.62
CA ARG A 397 0.25 -22.71 -15.06
C ARG A 397 0.95 -21.54 -14.35
N PHE A 398 0.21 -20.78 -13.56
CA PHE A 398 0.79 -19.69 -12.77
C PHE A 398 1.88 -20.21 -11.83
N SER A 399 3.04 -19.54 -11.85
CA SER A 399 4.19 -19.88 -11.00
C SER A 399 4.10 -19.27 -9.61
N GLY A 400 3.33 -18.18 -9.43
CA GLY A 400 3.32 -17.38 -8.21
C GLY A 400 4.50 -16.40 -8.08
N LEU A 401 5.39 -16.35 -9.08
CA LEU A 401 6.63 -15.55 -9.08
C LEU A 401 6.52 -14.28 -9.91
N GLU A 402 5.32 -13.74 -10.04
CA GLU A 402 5.05 -12.56 -10.87
C GLU A 402 5.54 -11.28 -10.20
N ASN A 403 5.71 -11.28 -8.88
CA ASN A 403 6.22 -10.15 -8.11
C ASN A 403 7.74 -10.20 -8.03
N ALA A 404 8.41 -9.05 -8.23
CA ALA A 404 9.85 -8.90 -8.07
C ALA A 404 10.34 -9.41 -6.70
N VAL A 405 9.60 -9.10 -5.63
CA VAL A 405 9.89 -9.58 -4.27
C VAL A 405 9.90 -11.11 -4.17
N SER A 406 9.01 -11.80 -4.88
CA SER A 406 8.99 -13.27 -4.89
C SER A 406 10.24 -13.84 -5.58
N ALA A 407 10.69 -13.20 -6.66
CA ALA A 407 11.91 -13.56 -7.36
C ALA A 407 13.15 -13.31 -6.49
N ASP A 408 13.23 -12.15 -5.84
CA ASP A 408 14.32 -11.77 -4.92
C ASP A 408 14.42 -12.75 -3.73
N ILE A 409 13.28 -13.18 -3.18
CA ILE A 409 13.26 -14.16 -2.08
C ILE A 409 13.85 -15.50 -2.56
N ILE A 410 13.49 -15.99 -3.74
CA ILE A 410 14.03 -17.24 -4.28
C ILE A 410 15.52 -17.10 -4.57
N GLU A 411 15.94 -15.99 -5.17
CA GLU A 411 17.35 -15.71 -5.45
C GLU A 411 18.17 -15.70 -4.15
N ALA A 412 17.66 -15.06 -3.09
CA ALA A 412 18.32 -14.98 -1.80
C ALA A 412 18.36 -16.33 -1.05
N THR A 413 17.25 -17.07 -1.05
CA THR A 413 17.11 -18.29 -0.24
C THR A 413 17.61 -19.56 -0.95
N ARG A 414 17.75 -19.55 -2.28
CA ARG A 414 18.11 -20.68 -3.15
C ARG A 414 17.18 -21.91 -3.08
N THR A 415 16.36 -22.03 -2.03
CA THR A 415 15.29 -23.01 -1.88
C THR A 415 13.99 -22.26 -1.56
N PRO A 416 12.88 -22.51 -2.27
CA PRO A 416 11.63 -21.81 -2.02
C PRO A 416 11.11 -22.12 -0.59
N PRO A 417 11.05 -21.13 0.31
CA PRO A 417 10.67 -21.37 1.70
C PRO A 417 9.17 -21.65 1.87
N PHE A 418 8.35 -21.32 0.88
CA PHE A 418 6.91 -21.55 0.85
C PHE A 418 6.40 -21.69 -0.58
N ASP A 419 5.18 -22.23 -0.73
CA ASP A 419 4.54 -22.37 -2.04
C ASP A 419 3.97 -21.02 -2.51
N PHE A 420 4.74 -20.31 -3.34
CA PHE A 420 4.35 -19.03 -3.94
C PHE A 420 3.04 -19.09 -4.72
N ARG A 421 2.63 -20.26 -5.22
CA ARG A 421 1.34 -20.42 -5.91
C ARG A 421 0.18 -20.28 -4.93
N GLN A 422 0.30 -20.89 -3.74
CA GLN A 422 -0.69 -20.75 -2.67
C GLN A 422 -0.78 -19.29 -2.19
N VAL A 423 0.35 -18.58 -2.16
CA VAL A 423 0.37 -17.15 -1.80
C VAL A 423 -0.35 -16.30 -2.85
N LEU A 424 -0.10 -16.56 -4.13
CA LEU A 424 -0.81 -15.89 -5.23
C LEU A 424 -2.32 -16.14 -5.15
N LEU A 425 -2.73 -17.41 -4.96
CA LEU A 425 -4.13 -17.79 -4.75
C LEU A 425 -4.76 -17.02 -3.60
N ALA A 426 -4.13 -17.05 -2.42
CA ALA A 426 -4.65 -16.38 -1.24
C ALA A 426 -4.81 -14.88 -1.46
N GLY A 427 -3.84 -14.29 -2.15
CA GLY A 427 -3.85 -12.88 -2.52
C GLY A 427 -4.96 -12.49 -3.49
N MET A 428 -5.28 -13.36 -4.45
CA MET A 428 -6.42 -13.17 -5.34
C MET A 428 -7.73 -13.20 -4.55
N LEU A 429 -7.90 -14.19 -3.66
CA LEU A 429 -9.11 -14.35 -2.86
C LEU A 429 -9.30 -13.25 -1.81
N MET A 430 -8.22 -12.75 -1.25
CA MET A 430 -8.26 -11.59 -0.35
C MET A 430 -8.78 -10.33 -1.03
N GLY A 431 -8.54 -10.16 -2.33
CA GLY A 431 -9.15 -9.08 -3.11
C GLY A 431 -10.67 -9.20 -3.23
N VAL A 432 -11.22 -10.42 -3.16
CA VAL A 432 -12.66 -10.69 -3.24
C VAL A 432 -13.37 -10.47 -1.91
N LEU A 433 -12.68 -10.75 -0.80
CA LEU A 433 -13.23 -10.71 0.56
C LEU A 433 -13.95 -9.39 0.90
N GLY A 434 -13.32 -8.24 0.62
CA GLY A 434 -13.90 -6.93 0.97
C GLY A 434 -15.27 -6.73 0.31
N VAL A 435 -15.32 -6.83 -1.01
CA VAL A 435 -16.55 -6.58 -1.77
C VAL A 435 -17.61 -7.67 -1.52
N ALA A 436 -17.19 -8.90 -1.23
CA ALA A 436 -18.11 -9.99 -0.89
C ALA A 436 -18.79 -9.78 0.48
N VAL A 437 -18.12 -9.19 1.47
CA VAL A 437 -18.77 -8.86 2.76
C VAL A 437 -19.81 -7.78 2.58
N ASP A 438 -19.47 -6.71 1.87
CA ASP A 438 -20.34 -5.56 1.64
C ASP A 438 -21.62 -5.97 0.89
N GLY A 439 -21.47 -6.71 -0.21
CA GLY A 439 -22.64 -7.22 -0.95
C GLY A 439 -23.49 -8.21 -0.16
N ALA A 440 -22.87 -9.04 0.69
CA ALA A 440 -23.60 -9.99 1.52
C ALA A 440 -24.43 -9.29 2.61
N ILE A 441 -23.87 -8.27 3.28
CA ILE A 441 -24.60 -7.59 4.35
C ILE A 441 -25.77 -6.75 3.80
N GLU A 442 -25.62 -6.11 2.66
CA GLU A 442 -26.69 -5.33 2.03
C GLU A 442 -27.88 -6.23 1.66
N VAL A 443 -27.62 -7.34 0.97
CA VAL A 443 -28.66 -8.33 0.63
C VAL A 443 -29.30 -8.90 1.89
N ALA A 444 -28.50 -9.28 2.89
CA ALA A 444 -29.03 -9.84 4.13
C ALA A 444 -29.89 -8.83 4.91
N SER A 445 -29.52 -7.55 4.92
CA SER A 445 -30.26 -6.47 5.59
C SER A 445 -31.58 -6.18 4.87
N SER A 446 -31.56 -6.00 3.55
CA SER A 446 -32.79 -5.75 2.79
C SER A 446 -33.77 -6.92 2.89
N MET A 447 -33.28 -8.16 2.89
CA MET A 447 -34.13 -9.33 3.11
C MET A 447 -34.76 -9.37 4.50
N GLU A 448 -34.03 -8.96 5.53
CA GLU A 448 -34.57 -8.86 6.87
C GLU A 448 -35.69 -7.80 6.93
N GLU A 449 -35.50 -6.65 6.27
CA GLU A 449 -36.51 -5.60 6.14
C GLU A 449 -37.76 -6.09 5.40
N ILE A 450 -37.60 -6.75 4.26
CA ILE A 450 -38.72 -7.34 3.49
C ILE A 450 -39.47 -8.37 4.32
N ARG A 451 -38.76 -9.21 5.09
CA ARG A 451 -39.37 -10.19 5.99
C ARG A 451 -40.12 -9.52 7.14
N ARG A 452 -39.59 -8.43 7.71
CA ARG A 452 -40.27 -7.66 8.76
C ARG A 452 -41.54 -6.99 8.23
N ALA A 453 -41.49 -6.43 7.01
CA ALA A 453 -42.63 -5.81 6.36
C ALA A 453 -43.72 -6.83 5.98
N ASN A 454 -43.33 -8.04 5.54
CA ASN A 454 -44.28 -9.12 5.24
C ASN A 454 -43.82 -10.46 5.84
N PRO A 455 -44.15 -10.73 7.12
CA PRO A 455 -43.77 -11.98 7.80
C PRO A 455 -44.32 -13.23 7.12
N ASN A 456 -45.45 -13.09 6.44
CA ASN A 456 -46.16 -14.18 5.80
C ASN A 456 -45.60 -14.56 4.41
N MET A 457 -44.65 -13.79 3.86
CA MET A 457 -44.09 -14.05 2.54
C MET A 457 -43.43 -15.45 2.46
N PRO A 458 -43.72 -16.25 1.41
CA PRO A 458 -43.10 -17.56 1.24
C PRO A 458 -41.61 -17.41 0.94
N THR A 459 -40.81 -18.39 1.40
CA THR A 459 -39.34 -18.38 1.31
C THR A 459 -38.83 -18.15 -0.12
N TRP A 460 -39.44 -18.78 -1.13
CA TRP A 460 -39.01 -18.62 -2.53
C TRP A 460 -39.15 -17.17 -3.02
N ARG A 461 -40.24 -16.49 -2.63
CA ARG A 461 -40.49 -15.10 -3.03
C ARG A 461 -39.53 -14.16 -2.31
N LEU A 462 -39.19 -14.47 -1.06
CA LEU A 462 -38.15 -13.73 -0.34
C LEU A 462 -36.77 -13.90 -0.98
N ILE A 463 -36.43 -15.10 -1.47
CA ILE A 463 -35.19 -15.33 -2.23
C ILE A 463 -35.20 -14.49 -3.50
N THR A 464 -36.28 -14.50 -4.28
CA THR A 464 -36.40 -13.68 -5.50
C THR A 464 -36.27 -12.20 -5.20
N SER A 465 -36.89 -11.70 -4.12
CA SER A 465 -36.74 -10.30 -3.73
C SER A 465 -35.30 -9.97 -3.32
N GLY A 466 -34.63 -10.84 -2.54
CA GLY A 466 -33.22 -10.67 -2.19
C GLY A 466 -32.29 -10.71 -3.40
N MET A 467 -32.59 -11.55 -4.39
CA MET A 467 -31.84 -11.61 -5.65
C MET A 467 -32.03 -10.35 -6.49
N ASN A 468 -33.23 -9.77 -6.54
CA ASN A 468 -33.48 -8.52 -7.26
C ASN A 468 -32.67 -7.38 -6.63
N VAL A 469 -32.73 -7.23 -5.30
CA VAL A 469 -31.91 -6.24 -4.57
C VAL A 469 -30.42 -6.47 -4.84
N GLY A 470 -29.96 -7.72 -4.74
CA GLY A 470 -28.56 -8.03 -5.01
C GLY A 470 -28.14 -7.74 -6.46
N THR A 471 -29.04 -7.91 -7.44
CA THR A 471 -28.77 -7.60 -8.86
C THR A 471 -28.59 -6.10 -9.06
N ASP A 472 -29.41 -5.27 -8.40
CA ASP A 472 -29.30 -3.81 -8.46
C ASP A 472 -27.96 -3.33 -7.91
N ILE A 473 -27.53 -3.90 -6.79
CA ILE A 473 -26.26 -3.54 -6.14
C ILE A 473 -25.07 -4.05 -6.95
N LEU A 474 -25.15 -5.28 -7.50
CA LEU A 474 -24.09 -5.92 -8.29
C LEU A 474 -23.58 -5.00 -9.42
N GLY A 475 -24.47 -4.32 -10.13
CA GLY A 475 -24.09 -3.39 -11.20
C GLY A 475 -23.16 -2.26 -10.72
N THR A 476 -23.41 -1.73 -9.52
CA THR A 476 -22.58 -0.66 -8.94
C THR A 476 -21.27 -1.19 -8.33
N MET A 477 -21.30 -2.38 -7.73
CA MET A 477 -20.12 -2.99 -7.12
C MET A 477 -19.12 -3.51 -8.15
N VAL A 478 -19.58 -4.08 -9.28
CA VAL A 478 -18.68 -4.57 -10.34
C VAL A 478 -17.85 -3.43 -10.92
N ASN A 479 -18.46 -2.29 -11.22
CA ASN A 479 -17.72 -1.12 -11.72
C ASN A 479 -16.67 -0.65 -10.71
N THR A 480 -17.04 -0.60 -9.43
CA THR A 480 -16.13 -0.22 -8.34
C THR A 480 -14.93 -1.18 -8.25
N LEU A 481 -15.18 -2.48 -8.34
CA LEU A 481 -14.14 -3.50 -8.31
C LEU A 481 -13.18 -3.37 -9.51
N VAL A 482 -13.73 -3.18 -10.72
CA VAL A 482 -12.93 -2.99 -11.94
C VAL A 482 -12.03 -1.76 -11.81
N PHE A 483 -12.56 -0.60 -11.40
CA PHE A 483 -11.75 0.60 -11.23
C PHE A 483 -10.71 0.46 -10.12
N ALA A 484 -11.02 -0.25 -9.03
CA ALA A 484 -10.06 -0.52 -7.96
C ALA A 484 -8.87 -1.34 -8.48
N TYR A 485 -9.09 -2.35 -9.32
CA TYR A 485 -8.00 -3.13 -9.93
C TYR A 485 -7.22 -2.35 -10.98
N LEU A 486 -7.91 -1.64 -11.88
CA LEU A 486 -7.26 -0.81 -12.90
C LEU A 486 -6.41 0.31 -12.29
N GLY A 487 -6.84 0.87 -11.16
CA GLY A 487 -6.10 1.90 -10.44
C GLY A 487 -4.78 1.40 -9.85
N VAL A 488 -4.76 0.17 -9.32
CA VAL A 488 -3.53 -0.45 -8.77
C VAL A 488 -2.55 -0.79 -9.90
N GLU A 489 -3.06 -1.32 -11.01
CA GLU A 489 -2.23 -1.73 -12.17
C GLU A 489 -2.07 -0.62 -13.22
N PHE A 490 -2.35 0.64 -12.86
CA PHE A 490 -2.35 1.75 -13.82
C PHE A 490 -0.99 1.94 -14.50
N LEU A 491 0.11 1.78 -13.75
CA LEU A 491 1.46 1.87 -14.32
C LEU A 491 1.71 0.76 -15.35
N PHE A 492 1.26 -0.47 -15.08
CA PHE A 492 1.34 -1.58 -16.02
C PHE A 492 0.52 -1.28 -17.28
N ILE A 493 -0.70 -0.78 -17.14
CA ILE A 493 -1.55 -0.37 -18.27
C ILE A 493 -0.87 0.73 -19.09
N MET A 494 -0.25 1.73 -18.45
CA MET A 494 0.50 2.79 -19.15
C MET A 494 1.73 2.26 -19.87
N ALA A 495 2.47 1.34 -19.26
CA ALA A 495 3.63 0.70 -19.88
C ALA A 495 3.24 -0.06 -21.15
N VAL A 496 2.08 -0.71 -21.15
CA VAL A 496 1.53 -1.43 -22.30
C VAL A 496 0.90 -0.49 -23.34
N ALA A 497 0.23 0.58 -22.91
CA ALA A 497 -0.48 1.49 -23.81
C ALA A 497 0.43 2.52 -24.51
N THR A 498 1.67 2.70 -24.04
CA THR A 498 2.60 3.69 -24.58
C THR A 498 3.27 3.18 -25.86
N PRO A 499 3.01 3.79 -27.04
CA PRO A 499 3.49 3.27 -28.33
C PRO A 499 5.02 3.26 -28.50
N ASN A 500 5.75 4.05 -27.69
CA ASN A 500 7.20 4.26 -27.82
C ASN A 500 8.02 3.46 -26.79
N LEU A 501 7.37 2.59 -25.98
CA LEU A 501 8.11 1.65 -25.14
C LEU A 501 8.37 0.39 -25.97
N ASP A 502 9.59 0.27 -26.50
CA ASP A 502 10.06 -0.93 -27.23
C ASP A 502 9.96 -2.22 -26.39
N LEU A 503 9.72 -2.09 -25.09
CA LEU A 503 9.50 -3.18 -24.14
C LEU A 503 8.26 -4.04 -24.45
N PHE A 504 7.21 -3.48 -25.08
CA PHE A 504 5.96 -4.18 -25.36
C PHE A 504 5.42 -3.94 -26.78
N GLN A 505 6.32 -3.79 -27.78
CA GLN A 505 5.92 -3.75 -29.21
C GLN A 505 5.28 -5.05 -29.74
N SER A 506 5.20 -6.08 -28.90
CA SER A 506 4.58 -7.36 -29.21
C SER A 506 3.11 -7.23 -29.61
N PRO A 507 2.61 -8.14 -30.48
CA PRO A 507 1.19 -8.18 -30.84
C PRO A 507 0.31 -8.27 -29.59
N THR A 508 -0.85 -7.59 -29.60
CA THR A 508 -1.77 -7.46 -28.44
C THR A 508 -2.17 -8.80 -27.79
N ILE A 509 -2.05 -9.91 -28.54
CA ILE A 509 -2.32 -11.27 -28.09
C ILE A 509 -1.23 -11.80 -27.14
N GLU A 510 0.02 -11.40 -27.33
CA GLU A 510 1.14 -11.82 -26.47
C GLU A 510 1.03 -11.21 -25.07
N LEU A 511 0.46 -10.00 -24.95
CA LEU A 511 0.17 -9.35 -23.66
C LEU A 511 -0.74 -10.20 -22.77
N LEU A 512 -1.73 -10.88 -23.36
CA LEU A 512 -2.62 -11.79 -22.63
C LEU A 512 -1.91 -13.06 -22.15
N SER A 513 -0.75 -13.39 -22.72
CA SER A 513 0.07 -14.54 -22.33
C SER A 513 1.13 -14.21 -21.28
N ILE A 514 1.32 -12.92 -20.96
CA ILE A 514 2.20 -12.49 -19.88
C ILE A 514 1.57 -12.89 -18.54
N GLY A 515 2.36 -13.51 -17.66
CA GLY A 515 1.90 -14.00 -16.35
C GLY A 515 1.22 -12.91 -15.52
N ILE A 516 1.86 -11.75 -15.38
CA ILE A 516 1.32 -10.60 -14.62
C ILE A 516 -0.04 -10.13 -15.17
N ALA A 517 -0.19 -10.02 -16.49
CA ALA A 517 -1.45 -9.57 -17.09
C ALA A 517 -2.57 -10.62 -16.92
N SER A 518 -2.26 -11.87 -17.24
CA SER A 518 -3.23 -12.97 -17.16
C SER A 518 -3.68 -13.26 -15.74
N SER A 519 -2.79 -13.15 -14.74
CA SER A 519 -3.13 -13.34 -13.34
C SER A 519 -4.04 -12.23 -12.79
N GLU A 520 -3.82 -10.97 -13.16
CA GLU A 520 -4.68 -9.86 -12.75
C GLU A 520 -6.07 -9.92 -13.43
N ILE A 521 -6.13 -10.38 -14.70
CA ILE A 521 -7.41 -10.66 -15.37
C ILE A 521 -8.17 -11.78 -14.65
N VAL A 522 -7.49 -12.88 -14.31
CA VAL A 522 -8.09 -13.98 -13.56
C VAL A 522 -8.55 -13.51 -12.18
N ARG A 523 -7.78 -12.65 -11.50
CA ARG A 523 -8.15 -12.07 -10.22
C ARG A 523 -9.44 -11.24 -10.33
N LEU A 524 -9.55 -10.39 -11.36
CA LEU A 524 -10.74 -9.58 -11.62
C LEU A 524 -11.97 -10.46 -11.92
N LEU A 525 -11.81 -11.47 -12.78
CA LEU A 525 -12.88 -12.42 -13.12
C LEU A 525 -13.32 -13.25 -11.91
N ALA A 526 -12.38 -13.77 -11.13
CA ALA A 526 -12.68 -14.51 -9.91
C ALA A 526 -13.37 -13.63 -8.86
N GLY A 527 -12.95 -12.37 -8.73
CA GLY A 527 -13.57 -11.42 -7.81
C GLY A 527 -14.99 -11.07 -8.18
N THR A 528 -15.23 -10.74 -9.45
CA THR A 528 -16.58 -10.45 -9.96
C THR A 528 -17.50 -11.67 -9.86
N LEU A 529 -17.04 -12.87 -10.25
CA LEU A 529 -17.85 -14.10 -10.16
C LEU A 529 -18.08 -14.53 -8.71
N GLY A 530 -17.08 -14.39 -7.84
CA GLY A 530 -17.22 -14.63 -6.41
C GLY A 530 -18.30 -13.74 -5.79
N LEU A 531 -18.32 -12.46 -6.17
CA LEU A 531 -19.35 -11.52 -5.75
C LEU A 531 -20.75 -11.90 -6.29
N VAL A 532 -20.85 -12.19 -7.60
CA VAL A 532 -22.10 -12.60 -8.25
C VAL A 532 -22.73 -13.80 -7.55
N LEU A 533 -21.91 -14.74 -7.07
CA LEU A 533 -22.38 -15.95 -6.38
C LEU A 533 -22.58 -15.76 -4.87
N THR A 534 -21.93 -14.78 -4.26
CA THR A 534 -22.16 -14.40 -2.85
C THR A 534 -23.62 -13.99 -2.62
N ILE A 535 -24.19 -13.23 -3.56
CA ILE A 535 -25.58 -12.72 -3.50
C ILE A 535 -26.63 -13.85 -3.39
N PRO A 536 -26.73 -14.80 -4.34
CA PRO A 536 -27.73 -15.86 -4.27
C PRO A 536 -27.51 -16.82 -3.08
N MET A 537 -26.25 -17.05 -2.68
CA MET A 537 -25.95 -17.84 -1.49
C MET A 537 -26.47 -17.15 -0.23
N THR A 538 -26.14 -15.87 -0.06
CA THR A 538 -26.64 -15.05 1.06
C THR A 538 -28.17 -15.02 1.07
N ALA A 539 -28.79 -14.84 -0.10
CA ALA A 539 -30.23 -14.77 -0.21
C ALA A 539 -30.91 -16.09 0.18
N THR A 540 -30.35 -17.22 -0.25
CA THR A 540 -30.87 -18.54 0.09
C THR A 540 -30.73 -18.82 1.60
N ILE A 541 -29.55 -18.54 2.16
CA ILE A 541 -29.26 -18.76 3.58
C ILE A 541 -30.14 -17.87 4.46
N SER A 542 -30.24 -16.58 4.13
CA SER A 542 -31.08 -15.63 4.86
C SER A 542 -32.55 -16.06 4.83
N ALA A 543 -33.06 -16.52 3.68
CA ALA A 543 -34.44 -16.95 3.56
C ALA A 543 -34.75 -18.23 4.38
N ILE A 544 -33.79 -19.16 4.45
CA ILE A 544 -33.89 -20.39 5.25
C ILE A 544 -33.80 -20.07 6.75
N TRP A 545 -32.90 -19.18 7.16
CA TRP A 545 -32.72 -18.83 8.57
C TRP A 545 -33.89 -18.02 9.13
N HIS A 546 -34.58 -17.26 8.28
CA HIS A 546 -35.80 -16.53 8.61
C HIS A 546 -37.08 -17.37 8.46
N ARG A 547 -37.00 -18.70 8.33
CA ARG A 547 -38.20 -19.55 8.29
C ARG A 547 -38.99 -19.38 9.59
N ARG A 548 -40.31 -19.19 9.43
CA ARG A 548 -41.30 -18.86 10.46
C ARG A 548 -41.09 -19.64 11.77
N LYS A 549 -41.22 -18.93 12.90
CA LYS A 549 -41.87 -19.50 14.08
C LYS A 549 -43.38 -19.43 13.87
#